data_AF-A0A1I5H8V7-F1
#
_entry.id   AF-A0A1I5H8V7-F1
#
_cell.length_a   1.000
_cell.length_b   1.000
_cell.length_c   1.000
_cell.angle_alpha   90.00
_cell.angle_beta   90.00
_cell.angle_gamma   90.00
#
_symmetry.space_group_name_H-M   'P 1'
#
loop_
_entity.id
_entity.type
_entity.pdbx_description
1 polymer ?
#
loop_
_entity_poly.entity_id
_entity_poly.type
_entity_poly.pdbx_seq_one_letter_code
_entity_poly.pdbx_strand_id
1 'polypeptide(L)'
;MGRRTWESLPARNRPLPGRRNVVLSRDPGWSADGAERAGSVEEALAAAPDCWVIGGAAVYAAFLPHARRLLVTDVDLAVDGDTRAPAIDGGWRPVARTPDDGWATSATGLRYRVTEYERAAAAGPGAAGDAG
;
A
#
# COMPACT_ATOMS: atom_id res chain seq x y z
N MET A 1 2.89 1.52 6.44
CA MET A 1 2.70 2.87 5.85
C MET A 1 3.93 3.72 6.10
N GLY A 2 4.13 4.84 5.42
CA GLY A 2 5.25 5.75 5.70
C GLY A 2 4.97 6.72 6.85
N ARG A 3 6.04 7.25 7.47
CA ARG A 3 5.92 8.25 8.56
C ARG A 3 5.02 9.42 8.22
N ARG A 4 5.18 10.06 7.05
CA ARG A 4 4.32 11.19 6.64
C ARG A 4 2.84 10.81 6.52
N THR A 5 2.55 9.61 6.03
CA THR A 5 1.19 9.09 5.94
C THR A 5 0.61 8.81 7.32
N TRP A 6 1.40 8.23 8.22
CA TRP A 6 1.01 8.08 9.61
C TRP A 6 0.67 9.43 10.23
N GLU A 7 1.56 10.42 10.08
CA GLU A 7 1.41 11.79 10.60
C GLU A 7 0.21 12.54 10.02
N SER A 8 -0.20 12.25 8.79
CA SER A 8 -1.40 12.86 8.17
C SER A 8 -2.73 12.24 8.61
N LEU A 9 -2.72 11.06 9.23
CA LEU A 9 -3.96 10.46 9.74
C LEU A 9 -4.54 11.34 10.87
N PRO A 10 -5.86 11.59 10.88
CA PRO A 10 -6.51 12.27 12.00
C PRO A 10 -6.18 11.57 13.33
N ALA A 11 -5.88 12.33 14.39
CA ALA A 11 -5.46 11.77 15.68
C ALA A 11 -6.45 10.73 16.24
N ARG A 12 -7.76 10.96 16.08
CA ARG A 12 -8.82 10.02 16.51
C ARG A 12 -8.82 8.67 15.76
N ASN A 13 -8.15 8.60 14.61
CA ASN A 13 -8.06 7.42 13.75
C ASN A 13 -6.67 6.76 13.83
N ARG A 14 -5.80 7.23 14.74
CA ARG A 14 -4.45 6.74 14.95
C ARG A 14 -4.34 6.14 16.36
N PRO A 15 -3.94 4.87 16.54
CA PRO A 15 -3.74 3.86 15.50
C PRO A 15 -5.04 3.47 14.78
N LEU A 16 -4.94 2.84 13.60
CA LEU A 16 -6.11 2.29 12.92
C LEU A 16 -6.73 1.17 13.79
N PRO A 17 -8.01 1.28 14.20
CA PRO A 17 -8.63 0.31 15.10
C PRO A 17 -8.64 -1.12 14.54
N GLY A 18 -8.35 -2.10 15.39
CA GLY A 18 -8.35 -3.52 15.03
C GLY A 18 -7.23 -3.93 14.07
N ARG A 19 -6.19 -3.10 13.89
CA ARG A 19 -5.09 -3.36 12.97
C ARG A 19 -3.75 -3.22 13.67
N ARG A 20 -2.81 -4.06 13.27
CA ARG A 20 -1.39 -3.86 13.57
C ARG A 20 -0.86 -2.76 12.64
N ASN A 21 -0.35 -1.67 13.23
CA ASN A 21 0.15 -0.53 12.46
C ASN A 21 1.67 -0.60 12.40
N VAL A 22 2.23 -0.68 11.19
CA VAL A 22 3.68 -0.64 10.95
C VAL A 22 4.02 0.62 10.16
N VAL A 23 4.98 1.39 10.66
CA VAL A 23 5.43 2.65 10.08
C VAL A 23 6.87 2.55 9.62
N LEU A 24 7.07 2.73 8.32
CA LEU A 24 8.39 2.80 7.69
C LEU A 24 9.01 4.17 8.00
N SER A 25 10.11 4.16 8.75
CA SER A 25 10.85 5.36 9.15
C SER A 25 12.35 5.08 9.19
N ARG A 26 13.13 5.95 8.55
CA ARG A 26 14.61 5.92 8.62
C ARG A 26 15.15 6.46 9.95
N ASP A 27 14.32 7.18 10.70
CA ASP A 27 14.67 7.71 12.01
C ASP A 27 14.65 6.56 13.04
N PRO A 28 15.80 6.16 13.61
CA PRO A 28 15.87 5.06 14.57
C PRO A 28 15.23 5.41 15.92
N GLY A 29 15.09 6.71 16.25
CA GLY A 29 14.45 7.17 17.47
C GLY A 29 12.93 7.35 17.35
N TRP A 30 12.37 7.08 16.17
CA TRP A 30 10.95 7.26 15.93
C TRP A 30 10.12 6.18 16.66
N SER A 31 9.18 6.63 17.47
CA SER A 31 8.17 5.80 18.12
C SER A 31 6.81 6.49 18.08
N ALA A 32 5.75 5.69 18.14
CA ALA A 32 4.39 6.19 18.29
C ALA A 32 3.53 5.13 18.99
N ASP A 33 2.64 5.58 19.88
CA ASP A 33 1.74 4.69 20.59
C ASP A 33 0.85 3.91 19.61
N GLY A 34 0.83 2.59 19.75
CA GLY A 34 0.05 1.69 18.91
C GLY A 34 0.61 1.48 17.50
N ALA A 35 1.86 1.87 17.23
CA ALA A 35 2.55 1.55 15.98
C ALA A 35 3.98 1.05 16.20
N GLU A 36 4.38 0.11 15.36
CA GLU A 36 5.73 -0.44 15.31
C GLU A 36 6.53 0.27 14.22
N ARG A 37 7.79 0.59 14.52
CA ARG A 37 8.73 1.12 13.53
C ARG A 37 9.30 -0.03 12.71
N ALA A 38 9.41 0.16 11.39
CA ALA A 38 10.31 -0.59 10.53
C ALA A 38 11.30 0.37 9.85
N GLY A 39 12.59 0.02 9.85
CA GLY A 39 13.67 0.78 9.23
C GLY A 39 13.82 0.53 7.73
N SER A 40 13.39 -0.63 7.25
CA SER A 40 13.44 -1.02 5.84
C SER A 40 12.20 -1.80 5.38
N VAL A 41 12.11 -2.04 4.07
CA VAL A 41 11.04 -2.86 3.48
C VAL A 41 11.17 -4.31 3.97
N GLU A 42 12.39 -4.83 4.02
CA GLU A 42 12.71 -6.18 4.48
C GLU A 42 12.32 -6.37 5.95
N GLU A 43 12.65 -5.40 6.81
CA GLU A 43 12.25 -5.43 8.22
C GLU A 43 10.71 -5.44 8.37
N ALA A 44 10.02 -4.61 7.58
CA ALA A 44 8.56 -4.58 7.58
C ALA A 44 7.94 -5.89 7.09
N LEU A 45 8.48 -6.50 6.03
CA LEU A 45 7.99 -7.76 5.47
C LEU A 45 8.32 -8.96 6.36
N ALA A 46 9.46 -8.94 7.06
CA ALA A 46 9.80 -9.96 8.06
C ALA A 46 8.84 -9.90 9.26
N ALA A 47 8.47 -8.69 9.69
CA ALA A 47 7.53 -8.50 10.78
C ALA A 47 6.08 -8.82 10.37
N ALA A 48 5.69 -8.51 9.13
CA ALA A 48 4.33 -8.64 8.61
C ALA A 48 4.33 -9.08 7.12
N PRO A 49 4.49 -10.38 6.83
CA PRO A 49 4.58 -10.90 5.45
C PRO A 49 3.26 -10.81 4.68
N ASP A 50 2.13 -10.80 5.39
CA ASP A 50 0.81 -10.49 4.82
C ASP A 50 0.32 -9.16 5.37
N CYS A 51 0.51 -8.10 4.59
CA CYS A 51 0.16 -6.75 5.00
C CYS A 51 -0.42 -5.92 3.85
N TRP A 52 -1.17 -4.88 4.21
CA TRP A 52 -1.63 -3.85 3.30
C TRP A 52 -0.75 -2.61 3.41
N VAL A 53 -0.23 -2.17 2.26
CA VAL A 53 0.52 -0.93 2.16
C VAL A 53 -0.45 0.20 1.81
N ILE A 54 -0.59 1.17 2.71
CA ILE A 54 -1.51 2.31 2.53
C ILE A 54 -0.77 3.62 2.17
N GLY A 55 0.42 3.50 1.59
CA GLY A 55 1.22 4.61 1.07
C GLY A 55 2.17 5.25 2.08
N GLY A 56 2.73 6.43 1.77
CA GLY A 56 2.53 7.25 0.57
C GLY A 56 3.35 6.83 -0.66
N ALA A 57 3.47 7.71 -1.66
CA ALA A 57 4.10 7.45 -2.97
C ALA A 57 5.44 6.69 -2.90
N ALA A 58 6.39 7.17 -2.10
CA ALA A 58 7.69 6.50 -1.94
C ALA A 58 7.58 5.09 -1.34
N VAL A 59 6.61 4.88 -0.44
CA VAL A 59 6.36 3.57 0.17
C VAL A 59 5.65 2.66 -0.82
N TYR A 60 4.71 3.16 -1.61
CA TYR A 60 4.12 2.39 -2.70
C TYR A 60 5.20 1.94 -3.68
N ALA A 61 6.09 2.83 -4.12
CA ALA A 61 7.18 2.48 -5.02
C ALA A 61 8.11 1.41 -4.42
N ALA A 62 8.46 1.52 -3.13
CA ALA A 62 9.33 0.57 -2.45
C ALA A 62 8.69 -0.83 -2.26
N PHE A 63 7.38 -0.90 -2.03
CA PHE A 63 6.68 -2.17 -1.82
C PHE A 63 6.08 -2.76 -3.11
N LEU A 64 5.95 -1.98 -4.19
CA LEU A 64 5.37 -2.44 -5.44
C LEU A 64 6.08 -3.69 -5.98
N PRO A 65 7.41 -3.88 -5.91
CA PRO A 65 8.09 -5.13 -6.31
C PRO A 65 7.80 -6.35 -5.43
N HIS A 66 7.24 -6.17 -4.25
CA HIS A 66 6.89 -7.25 -3.31
C HIS A 66 5.39 -7.56 -3.26
N ALA A 67 4.56 -6.68 -3.82
CA ALA A 67 3.11 -6.83 -3.80
C ALA A 67 2.62 -7.98 -4.71
N ARG A 68 1.50 -8.58 -4.35
CA ARG A 68 0.77 -9.59 -5.16
C ARG A 68 -0.61 -9.12 -5.59
N ARG A 69 -1.17 -8.16 -4.86
CA ARG A 69 -2.49 -7.56 -5.09
C ARG A 69 -2.40 -6.05 -5.01
N LEU A 70 -3.15 -5.35 -5.85
CA LEU A 70 -3.40 -3.91 -5.75
C LEU A 70 -4.90 -3.67 -5.70
N LEU A 71 -5.31 -2.73 -4.85
CA LEU A 71 -6.65 -2.12 -4.87
C LEU A 71 -6.47 -0.67 -5.31
N VAL A 72 -6.92 -0.36 -6.53
CA VAL A 72 -6.72 0.95 -7.14
C VAL A 72 -8.07 1.62 -7.28
N THR A 73 -8.25 2.74 -6.58
CA THR A 73 -9.44 3.58 -6.73
C THR A 73 -9.14 4.68 -7.74
N ASP A 74 -9.73 4.57 -8.93
CA ASP A 74 -9.79 5.70 -9.86
C ASP A 74 -10.85 6.68 -9.34
N VAL A 75 -10.50 7.96 -9.26
CA VAL A 75 -11.43 9.04 -8.91
C VAL A 75 -11.50 9.98 -10.11
N ASP A 76 -12.71 10.25 -10.59
CA ASP A 76 -12.97 11.16 -11.71
C ASP A 76 -12.93 12.60 -11.23
N LEU A 77 -11.70 13.06 -10.96
CA LEU A 77 -11.43 14.40 -10.45
C LEU A 77 -10.08 14.86 -10.99
N ALA A 78 -10.05 16.06 -11.58
CA ALA A 78 -8.81 16.75 -11.87
C ALA A 78 -8.29 17.42 -10.58
N VAL A 79 -7.10 17.04 -10.15
CA VAL A 79 -6.43 17.65 -8.98
C VAL A 79 -5.06 18.15 -9.37
N ASP A 80 -4.72 19.34 -8.88
CA ASP A 80 -3.34 19.82 -8.90
C ASP A 80 -2.56 19.13 -7.78
N GLY A 81 -1.38 18.61 -8.11
CA GLY A 81 -0.52 17.97 -7.13
C GLY A 81 0.81 17.55 -7.72
N ASP A 82 1.81 17.38 -6.85
CA ASP A 82 3.19 17.00 -7.18
C ASP A 82 3.49 15.52 -6.89
N THR A 83 2.62 14.86 -6.14
CA THR A 83 2.79 13.49 -5.69
C THR A 83 2.10 12.54 -6.67
N ARG A 84 2.79 11.49 -7.10
CA ARG A 84 2.27 10.48 -8.03
C ARG A 84 2.41 9.08 -7.45
N ALA A 85 1.41 8.23 -7.69
CA ALA A 85 1.52 6.80 -7.45
C ALA A 85 2.51 6.19 -8.45
N PRO A 86 3.18 5.07 -8.11
CA PRO A 86 4.01 4.36 -9.07
C PRO A 86 3.17 3.82 -10.23
N ALA A 87 3.78 3.68 -11.40
CA ALA A 87 3.13 3.12 -12.57
C ALA A 87 2.80 1.64 -12.34
N ILE A 88 1.60 1.24 -12.78
CA ILE A 88 1.20 -0.16 -12.87
C ILE A 88 1.68 -0.67 -14.23
N ASP A 89 2.75 -1.46 -14.23
CA ASP A 89 3.33 -2.01 -15.46
C ASP A 89 2.49 -3.19 -16.03
N GLY A 90 2.92 -3.72 -17.17
CA GLY A 90 2.25 -4.83 -17.86
C GLY A 90 2.29 -6.18 -17.11
N GLY A 91 2.99 -6.28 -15.97
CA GLY A 91 2.98 -7.46 -15.12
C GLY A 91 1.71 -7.59 -14.27
N TRP A 92 0.92 -6.53 -14.17
CA TRP A 92 -0.32 -6.51 -13.42
C TRP A 92 -1.53 -6.77 -14.30
N ARG A 93 -2.35 -7.74 -13.91
CA ARG A 93 -3.59 -8.09 -14.59
C ARG A 93 -4.79 -7.63 -13.77
N PRO A 94 -5.74 -6.85 -14.33
CA PRO A 94 -6.99 -6.56 -13.64
C PRO A 94 -7.80 -7.85 -13.52
N VAL A 95 -8.30 -8.13 -12.31
CA VAL A 95 -9.10 -9.35 -12.01
C VAL A 95 -10.53 -9.04 -11.60
N ALA A 96 -10.79 -7.84 -11.09
CA ALA A 96 -12.13 -7.38 -10.75
C ALA A 96 -12.22 -5.86 -10.88
N ARG A 97 -13.42 -5.36 -11.14
CA ARG A 97 -13.73 -3.93 -11.15
C ARG A 97 -15.07 -3.70 -10.47
N THR A 98 -15.16 -2.66 -9.64
CA THR A 98 -16.40 -2.29 -8.96
C THR A 98 -16.68 -0.80 -9.17
N PRO A 99 -17.79 -0.42 -9.82
CA PRO A 99 -18.73 -1.29 -10.54
C PRO A 99 -18.09 -1.96 -11.77
N ASP A 100 -18.69 -3.03 -12.27
CA ASP A 100 -18.19 -3.78 -13.45
C ASP A 100 -18.09 -2.88 -14.69
N ASP A 101 -19.03 -1.94 -14.85
CA ASP A 101 -19.02 -0.91 -15.88
C ASP A 101 -19.31 0.48 -15.31
N GLY A 102 -18.75 1.51 -15.95
CA GLY A 102 -18.95 2.91 -15.57
C GLY A 102 -18.30 3.31 -14.25
N TRP A 103 -19.05 4.06 -13.44
CA TRP A 103 -18.60 4.71 -12.21
C TRP A 103 -19.65 4.58 -11.11
N ALA A 104 -19.20 4.37 -9.88
CA ALA A 104 -20.00 4.61 -8.68
C ALA A 104 -19.93 6.09 -8.30
N THR A 105 -20.90 6.56 -7.52
CA THR A 105 -20.94 7.94 -7.01
C THR A 105 -20.83 7.91 -5.49
N SER A 106 -19.89 8.67 -4.93
CA SER A 106 -19.71 8.80 -3.48
C SER A 106 -20.83 9.64 -2.85
N ALA A 107 -20.92 9.64 -1.52
CA ALA A 107 -21.85 10.52 -0.78
C ALA A 107 -21.60 12.03 -1.04
N THR A 108 -20.40 12.40 -1.51
CA THR A 108 -20.04 13.77 -1.87
C THR A 108 -20.20 14.07 -3.35
N GLY A 109 -20.76 13.14 -4.13
CA GLY A 109 -20.98 13.28 -5.58
C GLY A 109 -19.75 12.97 -6.44
N LEU A 110 -18.61 12.62 -5.85
CA LEU A 110 -17.40 12.25 -6.62
C LEU A 110 -17.61 10.87 -7.25
N ARG A 111 -17.36 10.79 -8.56
CA ARG A 111 -17.39 9.53 -9.27
C ARG A 111 -16.09 8.76 -9.01
N TYR A 112 -16.21 7.48 -8.69
CA TYR A 112 -15.07 6.59 -8.47
C TYR A 112 -15.35 5.18 -8.98
N ARG A 113 -14.29 4.43 -9.21
CA ARG A 113 -14.35 2.98 -9.45
C ARG A 113 -13.12 2.33 -8.85
N VAL A 114 -13.26 1.09 -8.41
CA VAL A 114 -12.15 0.32 -7.84
C VAL A 114 -11.77 -0.76 -8.81
N THR A 115 -10.49 -0.92 -9.09
CA THR A 115 -9.95 -2.03 -9.88
C THR A 115 -9.02 -2.84 -8.99
N GLU A 116 -9.27 -4.15 -8.92
CA GLU A 116 -8.35 -5.10 -8.30
C GLU A 116 -7.38 -5.61 -9.35
N TYR A 117 -6.08 -5.54 -9.05
CA TYR A 117 -5.04 -6.13 -9.88
C TYR A 117 -4.34 -7.25 -9.14
N GLU A 118 -3.94 -8.26 -9.88
CA GLU A 118 -3.07 -9.34 -9.40
C GLU A 118 -1.87 -9.50 -10.32
N ARG A 119 -0.78 -9.99 -9.75
CA ARG A 119 0.33 -10.52 -10.52
C ARG A 119 0.83 -11.80 -9.91
N ALA A 120 1.43 -12.65 -10.72
CA ALA A 120 2.20 -13.78 -10.21
C ALA A 120 3.28 -13.24 -9.27
N ALA A 121 3.44 -13.87 -8.11
CA ALA A 121 4.51 -13.50 -7.19
C ALA A 121 5.84 -13.55 -7.95
N ALA A 122 6.64 -12.48 -7.88
CA ALA A 122 8.04 -12.60 -8.24
C ALA A 122 8.61 -13.70 -7.34
N ALA A 123 9.30 -14.68 -7.92
CA ALA A 123 9.97 -15.73 -7.17
C ALA A 123 10.80 -15.05 -6.07
N GLY A 124 10.40 -15.25 -4.81
CA GLY A 124 11.12 -14.68 -3.69
C GLY A 124 12.56 -15.17 -3.68
N PRO A 125 13.53 -14.38 -3.21
CA PRO A 125 14.86 -14.91 -2.96
C PRO A 125 14.76 -15.91 -1.79
N GLY A 126 14.83 -17.22 -2.09
CA GLY A 126 14.95 -18.24 -1.04
C GLY A 126 14.15 -19.52 -1.25
N ALA A 127 14.40 -20.24 -2.35
CA ALA A 127 14.18 -21.69 -2.42
C ALA A 127 15.36 -22.31 -3.19
N ALA A 128 16.58 -22.05 -2.72
CA ALA A 128 17.79 -22.71 -3.17
C ALA A 128 18.72 -22.83 -1.96
N GLY A 129 18.70 -23.97 -1.30
CA GLY A 129 19.54 -24.18 -0.11
C GLY A 129 19.40 -25.52 0.61
N ASP A 130 18.86 -26.56 -0.02
CA ASP A 130 18.76 -27.90 0.57
C ASP A 130 19.39 -28.87 -0.44
N ALA A 131 20.72 -28.83 -0.54
CA ALA A 131 21.50 -29.81 -1.26
C ALA A 131 22.26 -30.67 -0.24
N GLY A 132 21.89 -31.96 -0.22
CA GLY A 132 22.78 -33.14 -0.13
C GLY A 132 23.81 -33.21 0.97
#